data_AF-A0AAW2J2F5-F1
#
_entry.id   AF-A0AAW2J2F5-F1
#
_cell.length_a   1.000
_cell.length_b   1.000
_cell.length_c   1.000
_cell.angle_alpha   90.00
_cell.angle_beta   90.00
_cell.angle_gamma   90.00
#
_symmetry.space_group_name_H-M   'P 1'
#
loop_
_entity.id
_entity.type
_entity.pdbx_description
1 polymer ?
#
loop_
_entity_poly.entity_id
_entity_poly.type
_entity_poly.pdbx_seq_one_letter_code
_entity_poly.pdbx_strand_id
1 'polypeptide(L)'
;MDQHNPARGGFSYFITLTDDHSGYGYVYLMRYKSEAFGRFKEYRLEVEKQTGHKIKALRSDRGGEYLSGEFIDYLKENGILSQWTPLRTSQLNGVAERRN
;
A
#
# COMPACT_ATOMS: atom_id res chain seq x y z
N MET A 1 15.89 25.13 17.22
CA MET A 1 15.24 25.26 15.90
C MET A 1 16.01 24.38 14.95
N ASP A 2 15.62 23.11 14.86
CA ASP A 2 16.30 22.15 14.01
C ASP A 2 15.78 22.28 12.58
N GLN A 3 16.70 22.59 11.66
CA GLN A 3 16.40 22.76 10.25
C GLN A 3 16.11 21.38 9.64
N HIS A 4 14.84 21.16 9.29
CA HIS A 4 14.41 20.04 8.47
C HIS A 4 15.04 20.21 7.08
N ASN A 5 16.00 19.34 6.71
CA ASN A 5 16.58 19.34 5.37
C ASN A 5 15.71 18.43 4.47
N PRO A 6 14.84 18.98 3.59
CA PRO A 6 14.04 18.16 2.70
C PRO A 6 14.94 17.48 1.67
N ALA A 7 14.72 16.18 1.44
CA ALA A 7 15.29 15.50 0.28
C ALA A 7 14.91 16.26 -0.99
N ARG A 8 15.86 16.39 -1.93
CA ARG A 8 15.72 17.18 -3.17
C ARG A 8 14.36 16.92 -3.85
N GLY A 9 13.49 17.94 -3.89
CA GLY A 9 12.17 17.87 -4.52
C GLY A 9 10.96 18.09 -3.60
N GLY A 10 11.14 18.13 -2.27
CA GLY A 10 10.07 18.46 -1.32
C GLY A 10 9.07 17.32 -1.06
N PHE A 11 9.43 16.08 -1.42
CA PHE A 11 8.67 14.87 -1.10
C PHE A 11 9.27 14.22 0.15
N SER A 12 8.42 13.93 1.13
CA SER A 12 8.83 13.39 2.44
C SER A 12 8.30 11.97 2.69
N TYR A 13 7.46 11.47 1.79
CA TYR A 13 6.83 10.15 1.90
C TYR A 13 6.86 9.44 0.54
N PHE A 14 6.72 8.14 0.56
CA PHE A 14 6.46 7.35 -0.65
C PHE A 14 5.55 6.18 -0.30
N ILE A 15 4.78 5.72 -1.28
CA ILE A 15 3.99 4.50 -1.19
C ILE A 15 4.47 3.53 -2.27
N THR A 16 4.64 2.27 -1.87
CA THR A 16 4.95 1.17 -2.78
C THR A 16 3.71 0.30 -2.92
N LEU A 17 3.27 0.07 -4.15
CA LEU A 17 2.16 -0.82 -4.48
C LEU A 17 2.71 -1.95 -5.33
N THR A 18 2.62 -3.18 -4.83
CA THR A 18 3.11 -4.36 -5.53
C THR A 18 1.93 -5.18 -6.01
N ASP A 19 1.95 -5.56 -7.27
CA ASP A 19 1.02 -6.54 -7.81
C ASP A 19 1.47 -7.96 -7.43
N ASP A 20 0.67 -8.67 -6.64
CA ASP A 20 0.98 -10.03 -6.16
C ASP A 20 1.10 -11.05 -7.31
N HIS A 21 0.50 -10.80 -8.48
CA HIS A 21 0.52 -11.74 -9.60
C HIS A 21 1.82 -11.64 -10.43
N SER A 22 2.20 -10.43 -10.80
CA SER A 22 3.38 -10.16 -11.65
C SER A 22 4.66 -9.87 -10.85
N GLY A 23 4.52 -9.53 -9.56
CA GLY A 23 5.62 -9.02 -8.74
C GLY A 23 6.05 -7.59 -9.12
N TYR A 24 5.33 -6.93 -10.03
CA TYR A 24 5.67 -5.58 -10.47
C TYR A 24 5.35 -4.56 -9.37
N GLY A 25 6.34 -3.74 -9.03
CA GLY A 25 6.23 -2.72 -8.00
C GLY A 25 6.11 -1.31 -8.59
N TYR A 26 5.15 -0.54 -8.08
CA TYR A 26 4.95 0.87 -8.38
C TYR A 26 5.37 1.70 -7.18
N VAL A 27 6.14 2.76 -7.41
CA VAL A 27 6.57 3.69 -6.36
C VAL A 27 6.07 5.09 -6.67
N TYR A 28 5.30 5.66 -5.75
CA TYR A 28 4.74 7.00 -5.88
C TYR A 28 5.31 7.92 -4.78
N LEU A 29 6.00 8.99 -5.18
CA LEU A 29 6.55 10.00 -4.26
C LEU A 29 5.48 10.98 -3.80
N MET A 30 5.36 11.22 -2.50
CA MET A 30 4.30 12.03 -1.88
C MET A 30 4.88 13.10 -0.95
N ARG A 31 4.25 14.27 -0.91
CA ARG A 31 4.61 15.35 0.02
C ARG A 31 3.92 15.15 1.36
N TYR A 32 2.71 14.60 1.34
CA TYR A 32 1.90 14.30 2.52
C TYR A 32 1.35 12.86 2.48
N LYS A 33 1.20 12.22 3.65
CA LYS A 33 0.61 10.86 3.73
C LYS A 33 -0.84 10.81 3.22
N SER A 34 -1.57 11.92 3.30
CA SER A 34 -2.93 12.05 2.78
C SER A 34 -3.04 11.87 1.26
N GLU A 35 -1.93 11.99 0.51
CA GLU A 35 -1.93 11.76 -0.93
C GLU A 35 -2.07 10.27 -1.29
N ALA A 36 -1.84 9.34 -0.35
CA ALA A 36 -1.82 7.90 -0.62
C ALA A 36 -3.11 7.39 -1.26
N PHE A 37 -4.26 7.90 -0.82
CA PHE A 37 -5.54 7.51 -1.39
C PHE A 37 -5.68 7.94 -2.86
N GLY A 38 -5.23 9.16 -3.20
CA GLY A 38 -5.18 9.64 -4.58
C GLY A 38 -4.29 8.75 -5.44
N ARG A 39 -3.08 8.43 -4.95
CA ARG A 39 -2.14 7.55 -5.67
C ARG A 39 -2.68 6.14 -5.87
N PHE A 40 -3.44 5.61 -4.91
CA PHE A 40 -4.10 4.31 -5.08
C PHE A 40 -5.16 4.34 -6.19
N LYS A 41 -5.97 5.40 -6.29
CA LYS A 41 -6.95 5.54 -7.39
C LYS A 41 -6.26 5.57 -8.75
N GLU A 42 -5.17 6.33 -8.87
CA GLU A 42 -4.34 6.40 -10.09
C GLU A 42 -3.80 5.01 -10.45
N TYR A 43 -3.15 4.35 -9.49
CA TYR A 43 -2.63 2.99 -9.65
C TYR A 43 -3.69 2.02 -10.15
N ARG A 44 -4.86 1.97 -9.50
CA ARG A 44 -5.96 1.08 -9.89
C ARG A 44 -6.39 1.32 -11.34
N LEU A 45 -6.66 2.57 -11.70
CA LEU A 45 -7.09 2.90 -13.07
C LEU A 45 -6.05 2.47 -14.10
N GLU A 46 -4.77 2.67 -13.78
CA GLU A 46 -3.66 2.30 -14.65
C GLU A 46 -3.57 0.78 -14.82
N VAL A 47 -3.49 0.01 -13.73
CA VAL A 47 -3.29 -1.44 -13.80
C VAL A 47 -4.51 -2.17 -14.35
N GLU A 48 -5.73 -1.75 -13.98
CA GLU A 48 -6.95 -2.38 -14.50
C GLU A 48 -7.10 -2.11 -16.01
N LYS A 49 -6.69 -0.93 -16.49
CA LYS A 49 -6.73 -0.59 -17.92
C LYS A 49 -5.64 -1.30 -18.72
N GLN A 50 -4.42 -1.39 -18.19
CA GLN A 50 -3.30 -2.03 -18.89
C GLN A 50 -3.45 -3.55 -18.93
N THR A 51 -3.91 -4.16 -17.85
CA THR A 51 -3.98 -5.62 -17.74
C THR A 51 -5.35 -6.19 -18.12
N GLY A 52 -6.41 -5.38 -18.09
CA GLY A 52 -7.80 -5.86 -18.22
C GLY A 52 -8.32 -6.61 -16.99
N HIS A 53 -7.53 -6.72 -15.91
CA HIS A 53 -7.88 -7.43 -14.70
C HIS A 53 -8.23 -6.45 -13.58
N LYS A 54 -9.32 -6.72 -12.86
CA LYS A 54 -9.73 -5.90 -11.71
C LYS A 54 -8.96 -6.26 -10.45
N ILE A 55 -8.63 -5.25 -9.64
CA ILE A 55 -8.06 -5.45 -8.31
C ILE A 55 -9.15 -6.05 -7.41
N LYS A 56 -8.87 -7.20 -6.79
CA LYS A 56 -9.83 -7.90 -5.92
C LYS A 56 -9.60 -7.64 -4.44
N ALA A 57 -8.35 -7.42 -4.05
CA ALA A 57 -7.98 -7.21 -2.67
C ALA A 57 -6.80 -6.24 -2.58
N LEU A 58 -6.80 -5.42 -1.52
CA LEU A 58 -5.66 -4.60 -1.12
C LEU A 58 -5.12 -5.15 0.19
N ARG A 59 -3.85 -5.57 0.19
CA ARG A 59 -3.15 -6.00 1.41
C ARG A 59 -2.30 -4.84 1.94
N SER A 60 -2.58 -4.40 3.15
CA SER A 60 -1.76 -3.40 3.85
C SER A 60 -1.03 -4.06 5.02
N ASP A 61 0.23 -3.69 5.22
CA ASP A 61 0.91 -3.96 6.47
C ASP A 61 0.36 -3.04 7.58
N ARG A 62 0.77 -3.33 8.82
CA ARG A 62 0.24 -2.73 10.07
C ARG A 62 0.39 -1.20 10.18
N GLY A 63 0.84 -0.51 9.15
CA GLY A 63 1.05 0.92 9.13
C GLY A 63 -0.22 1.71 9.42
N GLY A 64 -1.38 1.32 8.88
CA GLY A 64 -2.72 1.93 9.10
C GLY A 64 -2.84 3.42 8.72
N GLU A 65 -1.72 4.11 8.59
CA GLU A 65 -1.49 5.53 8.39
C GLU A 65 -1.94 6.02 7.01
N TYR A 66 -2.17 5.09 6.08
CA TYR A 66 -2.58 5.37 4.71
C TYR A 66 -4.05 5.07 4.43
N LEU A 67 -4.79 4.43 5.36
CA LEU A 67 -6.17 3.99 5.14
C LEU A 67 -7.14 4.83 5.95
N SER A 68 -7.46 6.03 5.43
CA SER A 68 -8.54 6.86 5.96
C SER A 68 -9.91 6.16 5.84
N GLY A 69 -10.91 6.64 6.58
CA GLY A 69 -12.28 6.14 6.45
C GLY A 69 -12.80 6.23 5.01
N GLU A 70 -12.54 7.35 4.33
CA GLU A 70 -12.87 7.56 2.92
C GLU A 70 -12.23 6.50 2.01
N PHE A 71 -10.98 6.11 2.28
CA PHE A 71 -10.31 5.07 1.53
C PHE A 71 -10.99 3.72 1.76
N ILE A 72 -11.26 3.36 3.01
CA ILE A 72 -11.96 2.10 3.33
C ILE A 72 -13.32 2.04 2.64
N ASP A 73 -14.09 3.11 2.64
CA ASP A 73 -15.41 3.14 2.00
C ASP A 73 -15.30 3.05 0.48
N TYR A 74 -14.32 3.71 -0.13
CA TYR A 74 -14.02 3.53 -1.55
C TYR A 74 -13.67 2.08 -1.91
N LEU A 75 -12.89 1.38 -1.08
CA LEU A 75 -12.59 -0.03 -1.31
C LEU A 75 -13.88 -0.86 -1.30
N LYS A 76 -14.78 -0.63 -0.33
CA LYS A 76 -16.08 -1.31 -0.24
C LYS A 76 -16.96 -1.03 -1.45
N GLU A 77 -17.11 0.24 -1.83
CA GLU A 77 -17.91 0.68 -2.98
C GLU A 77 -17.46 0.02 -4.29
N ASN A 78 -16.17 -0.27 -4.39
CA ASN A 78 -15.57 -0.90 -5.56
C ASN A 78 -15.40 -2.42 -5.43
N GLY A 79 -15.91 -3.02 -4.35
CA GLY A 79 -15.83 -4.46 -4.12
C GLY A 79 -14.41 -4.97 -3.88
N ILE A 80 -13.48 -4.09 -3.48
CA ILE A 80 -12.08 -4.44 -3.20
C ILE A 80 -11.97 -4.85 -1.73
N LEU A 81 -11.54 -6.08 -1.48
CA LEU A 81 -11.37 -6.60 -0.13
C LEU A 81 -10.15 -5.97 0.55
N SER A 82 -10.35 -5.30 1.68
CA SER A 82 -9.24 -4.85 2.51
C SER A 82 -8.72 -6.00 3.36
N GLN A 83 -7.48 -6.44 3.11
CA GLN A 83 -6.78 -7.46 3.87
C GLN A 83 -5.75 -6.81 4.80
N TRP A 84 -5.95 -7.00 6.10
CA TRP A 84 -4.99 -6.60 7.13
C TRP A 84 -4.19 -7.81 7.56
N THR A 85 -2.86 -7.75 7.51
CA THR A 85 -2.05 -8.81 8.12
C THR A 85 -2.05 -8.59 9.63
N PRO A 86 -2.60 -9.47 10.49
CA PRO A 86 -2.32 -9.39 11.92
C PRO A 86 -0.81 -9.59 12.15
N LEU A 87 -0.05 -8.61 12.69
CA LEU A 87 0.55 -8.62 14.05
C LEU A 87 1.07 -10.00 14.30
N ARG A 88 2.01 -10.43 13.45
CA ARG A 88 2.82 -11.63 13.55
C ARG A 88 2.45 -12.38 14.82
N THR A 89 1.48 -13.29 14.73
CA THR A 89 1.41 -14.35 15.73
C THR A 89 2.68 -15.17 15.51
N SER A 90 3.72 -14.73 16.20
CA SER A 90 5.01 -15.40 16.40
C SER A 90 4.86 -16.81 16.96
N GLN A 91 3.64 -17.30 17.19
CA GLN A 91 3.34 -18.68 17.55
C GLN A 91 3.36 -19.66 16.38
N LEU A 92 3.41 -19.21 15.11
CA LEU A 92 3.71 -20.08 13.96
C LEU A 92 5.16 -19.95 13.46
N ASN A 93 6.03 -19.27 14.21
CA ASN A 93 7.49 -19.41 14.06
C ASN A 93 8.03 -20.73 14.68
N GLY A 94 7.17 -21.69 15.01
CA GLY A 94 7.61 -23.00 15.53
C GLY A 94 8.19 -23.95 14.48
N VAL A 95 8.08 -23.67 13.18
CA VAL A 95 8.53 -24.62 12.12
C VAL A 95 9.37 -23.97 11.00
N ALA A 96 9.32 -22.66 10.81
CA ALA A 96 10.06 -21.99 9.72
C ALA A 96 11.33 -21.24 10.15
N GLU A 97 11.86 -21.48 11.36
CA GLU A 97 13.25 -21.15 11.74
C GLU A 97 14.25 -22.25 11.35
N ARG A 98 13.87 -23.16 10.45
CA ARG A 98 14.78 -24.13 9.84
C ARG A 98 14.60 -24.19 8.34
N ARG A 99 15.35 -23.35 7.63
CA ARG A 99 16.35 -23.81 6.65
C ARG A 99 17.11 -22.60 6.09
N ASN A 100 18.30 -22.44 6.70
CA ASN A 100 19.54 -21.81 6.23
C ASN A 100 19.56 -20.30 6.01
#